data_AF-A0A948KY18-F1
#
_entry.id   AF-A0A948KY18-F1
#
_cell.length_a   1.000
_cell.length_b   1.000
_cell.length_c   1.000
_cell.angle_alpha   90.00
_cell.angle_beta   90.00
_cell.angle_gamma   90.00
#
_symmetry.space_group_name_H-M   'P 1'
#
loop_
_entity.id
_entity.type
_entity.pdbx_description
1 polymer ?
#
loop_
_entity_poly.entity_id
_entity_poly.type
_entity_poly.pdbx_seq_one_letter_code
_entity_poly.pdbx_strand_id
1 'polypeptide(L)' 'MRTYTTVLGKRDLQQLELTREEARDLEAAGFRFAEYSEEGGRFRLSAPYKIAQNLDRGTLTIMQ' A
#
# COMPACT_ATOMS: atom_id res chain seq x y z
N MET A 1 5.46 0.56 -14.49
CA MET A 1 5.66 -0.14 -13.20
C MET A 1 5.78 0.91 -12.13
N ARG A 2 4.80 0.99 -11.23
CA ARG A 2 4.70 1.98 -10.17
C ARG A 2 5.19 1.36 -8.89
N THR A 3 5.96 2.10 -8.12
CA THR A 3 6.55 1.61 -6.87
C THR A 3 6.34 2.62 -5.77
N TYR A 4 5.82 2.18 -4.63
CA TYR A 4 5.64 3.00 -3.44
C TYR A 4 6.34 2.32 -2.27
N THR A 5 7.18 3.06 -1.54
CA THR A 5 7.90 2.52 -0.39
C THR A 5 7.49 3.28 0.86
N THR A 6 7.07 2.54 1.88
CA THR A 6 6.65 3.04 3.18
C THR A 6 7.36 2.26 4.29
N VAL A 7 7.19 2.69 5.53
CA VAL A 7 7.68 1.98 6.71
C VAL A 7 6.86 0.71 6.92
N LEU A 8 7.55 -0.40 7.19
CA LEU A 8 6.93 -1.70 7.41
C LEU A 8 6.11 -1.71 8.71
N GLY A 9 6.67 -1.13 9.78
CA GLY A 9 6.05 -1.14 11.10
C GLY A 9 5.78 -2.56 11.62
N LYS A 10 4.74 -2.72 12.45
CA LYS A 10 4.23 -4.02 12.96
C LYS A 10 3.02 -4.52 12.16
N ARG A 11 3.00 -4.26 10.85
CA ARG A 11 1.81 -4.49 10.02
C ARG A 11 1.66 -5.95 9.65
N ASP A 12 0.41 -6.42 9.67
CA ASP A 12 0.06 -7.68 9.05
C ASP A 12 0.02 -7.48 7.52
N LEU A 13 0.79 -8.29 6.80
CA LEU A 13 0.97 -8.12 5.35
C LEU A 13 0.03 -8.97 4.53
N GLN A 14 -0.63 -9.94 5.18
CA GLN A 14 -1.73 -10.68 4.54
C GLN A 14 -2.95 -9.77 4.43
N GLN A 15 -3.08 -8.81 5.34
CA GLN A 15 -4.07 -7.74 5.30
C GLN A 15 -3.35 -6.38 5.28
N LEU A 16 -2.70 -6.04 4.15
CA LEU A 16 -2.08 -4.73 4.00
C LEU A 16 -3.15 -3.62 4.14
N GLU A 17 -3.27 -3.09 5.35
CA GLU A 17 -4.14 -1.96 5.70
C GLU A 17 -3.38 -0.67 5.45
N LEU A 18 -3.64 -0.06 4.29
CA LEU A 18 -3.12 1.26 3.95
C LEU A 18 -3.77 2.30 4.86
N THR A 19 -2.98 3.23 5.38
CA THR A 19 -3.55 4.41 6.01
C THR A 19 -4.16 5.33 4.96
N ARG A 20 -4.98 6.29 5.37
CA ARG A 20 -5.53 7.32 4.48
C ARG A 20 -4.41 8.10 3.77
N GLU A 21 -3.33 8.39 4.47
CA GLU A 21 -2.18 9.11 3.89
C GLU A 21 -1.50 8.28 2.81
N GLU A 22 -1.24 7.00 3.07
CA GLU A 22 -0.63 6.12 2.08
C GLU A 22 -1.55 5.86 0.88
N ALA A 23 -2.85 5.74 1.11
CA ALA A 23 -3.83 5.60 0.04
C ALA A 23 -3.82 6.84 -0.88
N ARG A 24 -3.71 8.04 -0.31
CA ARG A 24 -3.56 9.28 -1.09
C ARG A 24 -2.23 9.35 -1.83
N ASP A 25 -1.12 8.96 -1.20
CA ASP A 25 0.18 8.90 -1.88
C ASP A 25 0.17 7.90 -3.04
N LEU A 26 -0.45 6.73 -2.83
CA LEU A 26 -0.60 5.69 -3.83
C LEU A 26 -1.50 6.16 -4.98
N GLU A 27 -2.60 6.85 -4.69
CA GLU A 27 -3.46 7.48 -5.69
C GLU A 27 -2.69 8.53 -6.50
N ALA A 28 -1.94 9.41 -5.84
CA ALA A 28 -1.08 10.41 -6.47
C ALA A 28 0.03 9.77 -7.33
N ALA A 29 0.57 8.62 -6.90
CA ALA A 29 1.51 7.81 -7.67
C ALA A 29 0.83 7.00 -8.81
N GLY A 30 -0.50 7.08 -8.93
CA GLY A 30 -1.30 6.48 -9.99
C GLY A 30 -1.61 5.00 -9.79
N PHE A 31 -1.49 4.48 -8.57
CA PHE A 31 -1.94 3.12 -8.26
C PHE A 31 -3.45 2.99 -8.45
N ARG A 32 -3.88 1.81 -8.90
CA ARG A 32 -5.29 1.49 -9.07
C ARG A 32 -5.81 0.81 -7.82
N PHE A 33 -6.96 1.26 -7.35
CA PHE A 33 -7.67 0.69 -6.21
C PHE A 33 -8.85 -0.15 -6.70
N ALA A 34 -9.06 -1.31 -6.07
CA ALA A 34 -10.30 -2.06 -6.18
C ALA A 34 -11.38 -1.48 -5.25
N GLU A 35 -10.96 -0.95 -4.09
CA GLU A 35 -11.84 -0.27 -3.14
C GLU A 35 -11.09 0.95 -2.58
N TYR A 36 -11.72 2.12 -2.63
CA TYR A 36 -11.21 3.36 -2.05
C TYR A 36 -12.35 4.01 -1.27
N SER A 37 -12.37 3.79 0.05
CA SER A 37 -13.39 4.33 0.95
C SER A 37 -12.72 5.14 2.05
N GLU A 38 -12.72 6.47 1.91
CA GLU A 38 -12.18 7.37 2.93
C GLU A 38 -13.02 7.38 4.22
N GLU A 39 -14.35 7.27 4.09
CA GLU A 39 -15.28 7.22 5.23
C GLU A 39 -15.19 5.89 5.99
N GLY A 40 -15.08 4.77 5.28
CA GLY A 40 -14.98 3.43 5.88
C GLY A 40 -13.56 3.04 6.30
N GLY A 41 -12.55 3.85 5.96
CA GLY A 41 -11.14 3.56 6.20
C GLY A 41 -10.63 2.32 5.45
N ARG A 42 -11.29 1.93 4.36
CA ARG A 42 -10.92 0.74 3.58
C ARG A 42 -10.30 1.15 2.26
N PHE A 43 -9.04 0.74 2.08
CA PHE A 43 -8.27 1.01 0.88
C PHE A 43 -7.65 -0.30 0.40
N ARG A 44 -8.12 -0.80 -0.74
CA ARG A 44 -7.68 -2.06 -1.32
C ARG A 44 -7.14 -1.82 -2.71
N LEU A 45 -5.89 -2.20 -2.93
CA LEU A 45 -5.26 -2.12 -4.25
C LEU A 45 -5.87 -3.13 -5.23
N SER A 46 -5.95 -2.72 -6.49
CA SER A 46 -6.40 -3.58 -7.58
C SER A 46 -5.31 -4.57 -7.96
N ALA A 47 -5.64 -5.86 -8.00
CA ALA A 47 -4.72 -6.89 -8.47
C ALA A 47 -4.46 -6.75 -9.99
N PRO A 48 -3.27 -7.13 -10.49
CA PRO A 48 -2.14 -7.66 -9.73
C PRO A 48 -1.27 -6.54 -9.13
N TYR A 49 -0.80 -6.74 -7.90
CA TYR A 49 0.29 -5.96 -7.30
C TYR A 49 1.22 -6.91 -6.53
N LYS A 50 2.45 -6.48 -6.29
CA LYS A 50 3.45 -7.22 -5.52
C LYS A 50 3.87 -6.41 -4.30
N ILE A 51 4.18 -7.11 -3.23
CA ILE A 51 4.73 -6.52 -2.01
C ILE A 51 6.14 -7.09 -1.82
N ALA A 52 7.12 -6.23 -1.61
CA ALA A 52 8.46 -6.58 -1.18
C ALA A 52 8.73 -6.00 0.19
N GLN A 53 9.40 -6.76 1.05
CA GLN A 53 9.79 -6.34 2.38
C GLN A 53 11.30 -6.21 2.45
N ASN A 54 11.78 -5.17 3.12
CA ASN A 54 13.17 -5.05 3.49
C ASN A 54 13.24 -4.95 5.02
N LEU A 55 13.47 -6.10 5.68
CA LEU A 55 13.52 -6.19 7.13
C LEU A 55 14.74 -5.46 7.72
N ASP A 56 15.86 -5.44 7.00
CA ASP A 56 17.08 -4.72 7.39
C ASP A 56 16.84 -3.21 7.48
N ARG A 57 16.04 -2.68 6.55
CA ARG A 57 15.65 -1.26 6.52
C ARG A 57 14.31 -0.95 7.17
N GLY A 58 13.57 -1.96 7.62
CA GLY A 58 12.21 -1.81 8.13
C GLY A 58 11.23 -1.18 7.15
N THR A 59 11.37 -1.45 5.85
CA THR A 59 10.51 -0.87 4.79
C THR A 59 9.69 -1.90 4.05
N LEU A 60 8.57 -1.44 3.50
CA LEU A 60 7.66 -2.16 2.64
C LEU A 60 7.57 -1.44 1.30
N THR A 61 7.74 -2.17 0.20
CA THR A 61 7.58 -1.65 -1.15
C THR A 61 6.41 -2.34 -1.85
N ILE A 62 5.48 -1.55 -2.36
CA ILE A 62 4.33 -1.99 -3.15
C ILE A 62 4.62 -1.71 -4.62
N MET A 63 4.33 -2.66 -5.51
CA MET A 63 4.61 -2.58 -6.94
C MET A 63 3.38 -2.95 -7.78
N GLN A 64 2.99 -2.12 -8.76
CA GLN A 64 1.88 -2.36 -9.69
C GLN A 64 2.24 -2.06 -11.14
#